data_AF-A0A9J6E0G7-F1
#
_entry.id   AF-A0A9J6E0G7-F1
#
_cell.length_a   1.000
_cell.length_b   1.000
_cell.length_c   1.000
_cell.angle_alpha   90.00
_cell.angle_beta   90.00
_cell.angle_gamma   90.00
#
_symmetry.space_group_name_H-M   'P 1'
#
loop_
_entity.id
_entity.type
_entity.pdbx_description
1 polymer ?
#
loop_
_entity_poly.entity_id
_entity_poly.type
_entity_poly.pdbx_seq_one_letter_code
_entity_poly.pdbx_strand_id
1 'polypeptide(L)'
;MSQLIYSSLQKRGVAVLDWPPQSQVMNIIENIRGYMKAALCFHSLLGLSLNNLWSAVQDCWQEARANVQTFTDLYASLLDRMRAVIEAHGGATRF
;
A
#
# COMPACT_ATOMS: atom_id res chain seq x y z
N MET A 1 18.95 -1.89 -0.28
CA MET A 1 18.75 -0.43 -0.48
C MET A 1 20.11 0.23 -0.66
N SER A 2 20.26 1.22 -1.55
CA SER A 2 21.56 1.88 -1.78
C SER A 2 21.99 2.75 -0.59
N GLN A 3 23.31 2.82 -0.32
CA GLN A 3 23.90 3.67 0.73
C GLN A 3 23.56 5.16 0.56
N LEU A 4 23.42 5.60 -0.70
CA LEU A 4 23.03 6.97 -1.01
C LEU A 4 21.60 7.29 -0.55
N ILE A 5 20.69 6.32 -0.64
CA ILE A 5 19.30 6.48 -0.18
C ILE A 5 19.28 6.51 1.35
N TYR A 6 19.97 5.58 2.01
CA TYR A 6 19.99 5.50 3.48
C TYR A 6 20.53 6.79 4.11
N SER A 7 21.67 7.28 3.62
CA SER A 7 22.25 8.54 4.10
C SER A 7 21.35 9.75 3.86
N SER A 8 20.59 9.78 2.77
CA SER A 8 19.60 10.83 2.50
C SER A 8 18.42 10.79 3.48
N LEU A 9 17.88 9.60 3.76
CA LEU A 9 16.80 9.40 4.74
C LEU A 9 17.25 9.81 6.15
N GLN A 10 18.45 9.37 6.56
CA GLN A 10 19.03 9.72 7.85
C GLN A 10 19.24 11.24 8.01
N LYS A 11 19.77 11.93 6.99
CA LYS A 11 19.94 13.39 7.00
C LYS A 11 18.60 14.15 7.14
N ARG A 12 17.50 13.55 6.70
CA ARG A 12 16.15 14.12 6.78
C ARG A 12 15.41 13.72 8.07
N GLY A 13 16.05 12.94 8.96
CA GLY A 13 15.41 12.45 10.18
C GLY A 13 14.28 11.44 9.93
N VAL A 14 14.26 10.79 8.76
CA VAL A 14 13.23 9.78 8.44
C VAL A 14 13.60 8.46 9.10
N ALA A 15 12.75 8.00 10.02
CA ALA A 15 12.87 6.68 10.62
C ALA A 15 12.57 5.60 9.58
N VAL A 16 13.46 4.62 9.45
CA VAL A 16 13.30 3.48 8.54
C VAL A 16 12.92 2.26 9.37
N LEU A 17 11.77 1.67 9.04
CA LEU A 17 11.34 0.41 9.65
C LEU A 17 12.20 -0.74 9.10
N ASP A 18 12.63 -1.64 9.99
CA ASP A 18 13.20 -2.91 9.56
C ASP A 18 12.08 -3.74 8.92
N TRP A 19 12.25 -4.06 7.63
CA TRP A 19 11.19 -4.68 6.83
C TRP A 19 11.66 -6.02 6.27
N PRO A 20 11.01 -7.14 6.64
CA PRO A 20 11.45 -8.44 6.20
C PRO A 20 11.22 -8.63 4.69
N PRO A 21 12.06 -9.45 4.03
CA PRO A 21 11.85 -9.78 2.63
C PRO A 21 10.49 -10.48 2.44
N GLN A 22 9.92 -10.35 1.23
CA GLN A 22 8.69 -11.04 0.81
C GLN A 22 7.45 -10.80 1.71
N SER A 23 7.44 -9.73 2.50
CA SER A 23 6.40 -9.46 3.50
C SER A 23 5.21 -8.65 2.96
N GLN A 24 4.67 -9.06 1.81
CA GLN A 24 3.54 -8.37 1.16
C GLN A 24 2.29 -8.36 2.04
N VAL A 25 2.06 -9.45 2.79
CA VAL A 25 0.94 -9.63 3.73
C VAL A 25 0.89 -8.53 4.80
N MET A 26 2.03 -7.99 5.21
CA MET A 26 2.11 -6.89 6.18
C MET A 26 1.99 -5.50 5.54
N ASN A 27 2.10 -5.42 4.22
CA ASN A 27 2.11 -4.15 3.50
C ASN A 27 0.69 -3.68 3.17
N ILE A 28 0.07 -2.94 4.09
CA ILE A 28 -1.31 -2.45 3.97
C ILE A 28 -1.58 -1.57 2.74
N ILE A 29 -0.55 -1.05 2.06
CA ILE A 29 -0.74 -0.31 0.81
C ILE A 29 -1.32 -1.20 -0.30
N GLU A 30 -1.11 -2.52 -0.25
CA GLU A 30 -1.65 -3.43 -1.24
C GLU A 30 -3.17 -3.52 -1.15
N ASN A 31 -3.76 -3.32 0.04
CA ASN A 31 -5.21 -3.19 0.20
C ASN A 31 -5.74 -1.92 -0.49
N ILE A 32 -5.05 -0.78 -0.31
CA ILE A 32 -5.42 0.48 -0.97
C ILE A 32 -5.24 0.37 -2.49
N ARG A 33 -4.17 -0.27 -2.95
CA ARG A 33 -3.99 -0.57 -4.38
C ARG A 33 -5.13 -1.44 -4.92
N GLY A 34 -5.55 -2.45 -4.16
CA GLY A 34 -6.69 -3.30 -4.51
C GLY A 34 -7.98 -2.48 -4.66
N TYR A 35 -8.26 -1.59 -3.71
CA TYR A 35 -9.37 -0.65 -3.78
C TYR A 35 -9.30 0.22 -5.04
N MET A 36 -8.16 0.88 -5.26
CA MET A 36 -7.96 1.74 -6.43
C MET A 36 -8.10 0.99 -7.75
N LYS A 37 -7.61 -0.25 -7.84
CA LYS A 37 -7.76 -1.09 -9.04
C LYS A 37 -9.23 -1.43 -9.28
N ALA A 38 -9.97 -1.79 -8.23
CA ALA A 38 -11.40 -2.07 -8.34
C ALA A 38 -12.18 -0.84 -8.80
N ALA A 39 -11.87 0.34 -8.24
CA ALA A 39 -12.44 1.61 -8.68
C ALA A 39 -12.11 1.89 -10.16
N LEU A 40 -10.85 1.72 -10.55
CA LEU A 40 -10.37 1.95 -11.92
C LEU A 40 -11.04 1.03 -12.95
N CYS A 41 -11.44 -0.19 -12.56
CA CYS A 41 -12.19 -1.11 -13.43
C CYS A 41 -13.57 -0.57 -13.85
N PHE A 42 -14.14 0.38 -13.11
CA PHE A 42 -15.39 1.05 -13.50
C PHE A 42 -15.18 2.15 -14.54
N HIS A 43 -13.94 2.56 -14.79
CA HIS A 43 -13.61 3.48 -15.88
C HIS A 43 -13.47 2.73 -17.21
N SER A 44 -13.92 3.33 -18.30
CA SER A 44 -13.58 2.84 -19.64
C SER A 44 -12.13 3.20 -19.95
N LEU A 45 -11.22 2.24 -19.75
CA LEU A 45 -9.77 2.46 -19.93
C LEU A 45 -9.31 2.27 -21.39
N LEU A 46 -10.17 1.69 -22.25
CA LEU A 46 -9.83 1.42 -23.64
C LEU A 46 -9.65 2.73 -24.42
N GLY A 47 -8.51 2.86 -25.08
CA GLY A 47 -8.20 4.02 -25.92
C GLY A 47 -7.85 5.30 -25.15
N LEU A 48 -7.67 5.24 -23.82
CA LEU A 48 -7.24 6.40 -23.06
C LEU A 48 -5.80 6.80 -23.42
N SER A 49 -5.58 8.11 -23.55
CA SER A 49 -4.23 8.67 -23.55
C SER A 49 -3.59 8.49 -22.17
N LEU A 50 -2.25 8.59 -22.11
CA LEU A 50 -1.52 8.53 -20.83
C LEU A 50 -2.02 9.60 -19.83
N ASN A 51 -2.38 10.80 -20.31
CA ASN A 51 -2.90 11.87 -19.46
C ASN A 51 -4.27 11.52 -18.88
N ASN A 52 -5.15 10.92 -19.68
CA ASN A 52 -6.48 10.52 -19.22
C ASN A 52 -6.41 9.33 -18.27
N LEU A 53 -5.50 8.38 -18.52
CA LEU A 53 -5.22 7.28 -17.58
C LEU A 53 -4.69 7.83 -16.25
N TRP A 54 -3.76 8.78 -16.29
CA TRP A 54 -3.26 9.43 -15.07
C TRP A 54 -4.37 10.15 -14.31
N SER A 55 -5.25 10.88 -15.00
CA SER A 55 -6.42 11.52 -14.37
C SER A 55 -7.31 10.50 -13.67
N ALA A 56 -7.65 9.39 -14.34
CA ALA A 56 -8.48 8.35 -13.74
C ALA A 56 -7.82 7.73 -12.49
N VAL A 57 -6.50 7.50 -12.52
CA VAL A 57 -5.75 7.02 -11.34
C VAL A 57 -5.79 8.03 -10.19
N GLN A 58 -5.68 9.33 -10.50
CA GLN A 58 -5.79 10.39 -9.49
C GLN A 58 -7.20 10.44 -8.88
N ASP A 59 -8.24 10.30 -9.70
CA ASP A 59 -9.63 10.28 -9.24
C ASP A 59 -9.88 9.11 -8.27
N CYS A 60 -9.44 7.88 -8.65
CA CYS A 60 -9.51 6.71 -7.77
C CYS A 60 -8.72 6.90 -6.47
N TRP A 61 -7.60 7.62 -6.50
CA TRP A 61 -6.83 7.94 -5.29
C TRP A 61 -7.58 8.92 -4.38
N GLN A 62 -8.20 9.97 -4.94
CA GLN A 62 -8.99 10.92 -4.14
C GLN A 62 -10.20 10.23 -3.51
N GLU A 63 -10.88 9.34 -4.23
CA GLU A 63 -11.98 8.55 -3.70
C GLU A 63 -11.50 7.65 -2.55
N ALA A 64 -10.39 6.91 -2.75
CA ALA A 64 -9.80 6.09 -1.69
C ALA A 64 -9.49 6.95 -0.45
N ARG A 65 -8.84 8.09 -0.64
CA ARG A 65 -8.45 9.04 0.42
C ARG A 65 -9.65 9.60 1.18
N ALA A 66 -10.80 9.77 0.53
CA ALA A 66 -12.02 10.22 1.20
C ALA A 66 -12.54 9.19 2.22
N ASN A 67 -12.22 7.91 2.04
CA ASN A 67 -12.55 6.84 2.98
C ASN A 67 -11.51 6.74 4.12
N VAL A 68 -11.48 7.74 4.99
CA VAL A 68 -10.55 7.82 6.13
C VAL A 68 -10.65 6.59 7.04
N GLN A 69 -11.86 6.04 7.23
CA GLN A 69 -12.08 4.88 8.09
C GLN A 69 -11.28 3.65 7.60
N THR A 70 -11.23 3.43 6.28
CA THR A 70 -10.46 2.32 5.70
C THR A 70 -8.98 2.42 6.03
N PHE A 71 -8.39 3.63 6.02
CA PHE A 71 -7.00 3.80 6.44
C PHE A 71 -6.81 3.48 7.93
N THR A 72 -7.69 4.00 8.78
CA THR A 72 -7.66 3.73 10.22
C THR A 72 -7.72 2.22 10.51
N ASP A 73 -8.64 1.51 9.86
CA ASP A 73 -8.82 0.07 10.04
C ASP A 73 -7.60 -0.71 9.54
N LEU A 74 -6.99 -0.30 8.43
CA LEU A 74 -5.77 -0.93 7.93
C LEU A 74 -4.60 -0.77 8.90
N TYR A 75 -4.39 0.42 9.46
CA TYR A 75 -3.37 0.62 10.48
C TYR A 75 -3.66 -0.19 11.75
N ALA A 76 -4.92 -0.23 12.20
CA ALA A 76 -5.33 -1.04 13.35
C ALA A 76 -5.08 -2.54 13.11
N SER A 77 -5.23 -3.01 11.86
CA SER A 77 -5.02 -4.42 11.49
C SER A 77 -3.56 -4.88 11.53
N LEU A 78 -2.58 -3.97 11.53
CA LEU A 78 -1.16 -4.33 11.44
C LEU A 78 -0.72 -5.29 12.55
N LEU A 79 -1.21 -5.10 13.78
CA LEU A 79 -0.86 -5.97 14.91
C LEU A 79 -1.37 -7.40 14.70
N ASP A 80 -2.60 -7.55 14.20
CA ASP A 80 -3.18 -8.87 13.95
C ASP A 80 -2.54 -9.56 12.74
N ARG A 81 -2.11 -8.79 11.73
CA ARG A 81 -1.29 -9.30 10.62
C ARG A 81 0.04 -9.85 11.11
N MET A 82 0.74 -9.10 11.98
CA MET A 82 2.01 -9.54 12.56
C MET A 82 1.82 -10.81 13.40
N ARG A 83 0.77 -10.88 14.23
CA ARG A 83 0.43 -12.09 15.00
C ARG A 83 0.19 -13.29 14.09
N ALA A 84 -0.61 -13.12 13.03
CA ALA A 84 -0.89 -14.20 12.09
C ALA A 84 0.39 -14.71 11.38
N VAL A 85 1.32 -13.81 11.04
CA VAL A 85 2.61 -14.21 10.44
C VAL A 85 3.47 -14.99 11.45
N ILE A 86 3.48 -14.58 12.72
CA ILE A 86 4.19 -15.29 13.79
C ILE A 86 3.60 -16.69 13.99
N GLU A 87 2.27 -16.80 14.09
CA GLU A 87 1.54 -18.07 14.23
C GLU A 87 1.76 -18.99 13.02
N ALA A 88 1.86 -18.42 11.82
CA ALA A 88 2.18 -19.15 10.59
C ALA A 88 3.68 -19.47 10.44
N HIS A 89 4.52 -19.17 11.44
CA HIS A 89 5.98 -19.33 11.39
C HIS A 89 6.62 -18.66 10.16
N GLY A 90 6.15 -17.47 9.80
CA GLY A 90 6.58 -16.73 8.61
C GLY A 90 5.87 -17.13 7.31
N GLY A 91 4.91 -18.06 7.38
CA GLY A 91 4.10 -18.50 6.26
C GLY A 91 3.05 -17.49 5.77
N ALA A 92 2.37 -17.85 4.68
CA ALA A 92 1.27 -17.06 4.14
C ALA A 92 0.09 -17.01 5.12
N THR A 93 -0.61 -15.88 5.13
CA THR A 93 -1.80 -15.69 5.98
C THR A 93 -2.99 -15.23 5.11
N ARG A 94 -4.17 -15.10 5.72
CA ARG A 94 -5.38 -14.60 5.04
C ARG A 94 -5.34 -13.12 4.65
N PHE A 95 -4.35 -12.37 5.16
CA PHE A 95 -4.27 -10.91 5.07
C PHE A 95 -3.57 -10.40 3.81
#